data_AF-A0A8T3A797-F1
#
_entry.id   AF-A0A8T3A797-F1
#
_cell.length_a   1.000
_cell.length_b   1.000
_cell.length_c   1.000
_cell.angle_alpha   90.00
_cell.angle_beta   90.00
_cell.angle_gamma   90.00
#
_symmetry.space_group_name_H-M   'P 1'
#
loop_
_entity.id
_entity.type
_entity.pdbx_description
1 polymer ?
#
loop_
_entity_poly.entity_id
_entity_poly.type
_entity_poly.pdbx_seq_one_letter_code
_entity_poly.pdbx_strand_id
1 'polypeptide(L)'
;MPSTALCNRLERMINKFFWGSKNISKAIHWAAWDKNCGVFEEGGLGCKSLNDTAIAFSHKLWFSFRSNSSLWARFMNFKYCFNRHPIFGYFKNTDSLSWKRLCNIKWEAEEYIQWGLGRGDIYFWQDKWLGDFSIDSFLNTHTLEPIKVSNFIINNGWKVDCLRNILPNNLVDIILNIPLNVNSSDNIICSASSNGKFQMHKLWEKFRQTREKSDRFAAIWHNSFPITYSTFVWRCFKGFLPVDKLLQKKGFFLASKCLCCSNVEDINHLFINGQIARKVWSYFILMTSKNVVYIPDNLFEMVDSWFIPKKGHIFNLIPILILWYIWKARNEAKHDNIKMDEIRIIDNVKRKIIQLYNCKVISSKAFYKCKNIGVDLGIQLEVDTSDYVDSFVYWIKPHHPFVKLNTDGSVGIVNAGAGVLYVTLMGIF
;
A
#
# COMPACT_ATOMS: atom_id res chain seq x y z
N MET A 1 -7.60 1.96 -23.08
CA MET A 1 -7.26 1.15 -21.89
C MET A 1 -7.62 -0.30 -22.19
N PRO A 2 -7.10 -1.32 -21.47
CA PRO A 2 -7.82 -2.59 -21.39
C PRO A 2 -9.29 -2.27 -21.12
N SER A 3 -10.22 -2.89 -21.84
CA SER A 3 -11.63 -2.61 -21.59
C SER A 3 -11.99 -3.06 -20.17
N THR A 4 -12.87 -2.32 -19.50
CA THR A 4 -13.38 -2.72 -18.17
C THR A 4 -13.95 -4.13 -18.21
N ALA A 5 -14.57 -4.52 -19.33
CA ALA A 5 -15.05 -5.88 -19.57
C ALA A 5 -13.92 -6.94 -19.53
N LEU A 6 -12.75 -6.64 -20.11
CA LEU A 6 -11.59 -7.54 -20.05
C LEU A 6 -11.03 -7.63 -18.63
N CYS A 7 -10.86 -6.50 -17.94
CA CYS A 7 -10.41 -6.50 -16.54
C CYS A 7 -11.37 -7.33 -15.67
N ASN A 8 -12.68 -7.09 -15.76
CA ASN A 8 -13.70 -7.84 -15.02
C ASN A 8 -13.72 -9.34 -15.39
N ARG A 9 -13.40 -9.70 -16.64
CA ARG A 9 -13.28 -11.11 -17.04
C ARG A 9 -12.08 -11.77 -16.37
N LEU A 10 -10.91 -11.12 -16.39
CA LEU A 10 -9.70 -11.63 -15.75
C LEU A 10 -9.84 -11.72 -14.24
N GLU A 11 -10.40 -10.70 -13.59
CA GLU A 11 -10.65 -10.71 -12.14
C GLU A 11 -11.62 -11.80 -11.73
N ARG A 12 -12.66 -12.10 -12.54
CA ARG A 12 -13.52 -13.27 -12.30
C ARG A 12 -12.74 -14.59 -12.37
N MET A 13 -11.78 -14.73 -13.28
CA MET A 13 -10.93 -15.91 -13.35
C MET A 13 -10.02 -16.02 -12.13
N ILE A 14 -9.42 -14.91 -11.70
CA ILE A 14 -8.59 -14.86 -10.48
C ILE A 14 -9.43 -15.22 -9.26
N ASN A 15 -10.63 -14.66 -9.14
CA ASN A 15 -11.50 -14.93 -8.00
C ASN A 15 -12.01 -16.38 -7.97
N LYS A 16 -12.33 -16.94 -9.15
CA LYS A 16 -12.68 -18.36 -9.28
C LYS A 16 -11.52 -19.26 -8.92
N PHE A 17 -10.29 -18.89 -9.28
CA PHE A 17 -9.10 -19.62 -8.84
C PHE A 17 -8.89 -19.52 -7.33
N PHE A 18 -9.03 -18.32 -6.76
CA PHE A 18 -8.79 -18.06 -5.34
C PHE A 18 -9.78 -18.75 -4.42
N TRP A 19 -11.08 -18.70 -4.75
CA TRP A 19 -12.13 -19.37 -3.96
C TRP A 19 -12.41 -20.81 -4.40
N GLY A 20 -11.91 -21.20 -5.57
CA GLY A 20 -12.18 -22.50 -6.18
C GLY A 20 -11.44 -23.65 -5.52
N SER A 21 -11.83 -24.86 -5.92
CA SER A 21 -11.09 -26.10 -5.64
C SER A 21 -11.08 -26.94 -6.91
N LYS A 22 -9.97 -27.65 -7.18
CA LYS A 22 -9.84 -28.51 -8.36
C LYS A 22 -10.92 -29.60 -8.42
N ASN A 23 -11.42 -30.04 -7.26
CA ASN A 23 -12.32 -31.19 -7.14
C ASN A 23 -13.77 -30.82 -6.76
N ILE A 24 -14.10 -29.53 -6.59
CA ILE A 24 -15.43 -29.09 -6.16
C ILE A 24 -16.03 -28.21 -7.26
N SER A 25 -17.09 -28.71 -7.90
CA SER A 25 -17.77 -28.02 -9.01
C SER A 25 -18.39 -26.67 -8.60
N LYS A 26 -18.71 -26.47 -7.31
CA LYS A 26 -19.29 -25.24 -6.75
C LYS A 26 -18.67 -24.87 -5.39
N ALA A 27 -17.44 -24.38 -5.38
CA ALA A 27 -16.83 -23.82 -4.16
C ALA A 27 -17.55 -22.54 -3.71
N ILE A 28 -17.59 -22.28 -2.39
CA ILE A 28 -18.27 -21.09 -1.85
C ILE A 28 -17.46 -19.84 -2.20
N HIS A 29 -18.12 -18.92 -2.91
CA HIS A 29 -17.55 -17.64 -3.26
C HIS A 29 -17.86 -16.60 -2.17
N TRP A 30 -16.86 -16.28 -1.35
CA TRP A 30 -17.05 -15.47 -0.15
C TRP A 30 -17.20 -13.98 -0.43
N ALA A 31 -16.37 -13.45 -1.34
CA ALA A 31 -16.37 -12.04 -1.73
C ALA A 31 -15.94 -11.84 -3.20
N ALA A 32 -16.36 -10.72 -3.78
CA ALA A 32 -15.87 -10.26 -5.08
C ALA A 32 -14.37 -9.85 -5.00
N TRP A 33 -13.65 -9.89 -6.13
CA TRP A 33 -12.19 -9.76 -6.14
C TRP A 33 -11.71 -8.37 -5.72
N ASP A 34 -12.44 -7.34 -6.14
CA ASP A 34 -12.27 -5.94 -5.72
C ASP A 34 -12.27 -5.79 -4.18
N LYS A 35 -13.10 -6.57 -3.47
CA LYS A 35 -13.14 -6.57 -2.00
C LYS A 35 -11.93 -7.24 -1.36
N ASN A 36 -11.23 -8.10 -2.10
CA ASN A 36 -9.99 -8.75 -1.66
C ASN A 36 -8.74 -7.92 -2.04
N CYS A 37 -8.85 -7.03 -3.02
CA CYS A 37 -7.79 -6.10 -3.39
C CYS A 37 -7.56 -5.02 -2.32
N GLY A 38 -6.39 -4.39 -2.38
CA GLY A 38 -5.95 -3.34 -1.48
C GLY A 38 -4.72 -3.74 -0.66
N VAL A 39 -4.27 -2.83 0.19
CA VAL A 39 -3.14 -3.06 1.10
C VAL A 39 -3.56 -3.94 2.27
N PHE A 40 -2.58 -4.56 2.91
CA PHE A 40 -2.80 -5.49 4.01
C PHE A 40 -3.45 -4.83 5.21
N GLU A 41 -3.02 -3.62 5.56
CA GLU A 41 -3.52 -2.81 6.67
C GLU A 41 -5.02 -2.48 6.55
N GLU A 42 -5.54 -2.46 5.33
CA GLU A 42 -6.95 -2.20 5.00
C GLU A 42 -7.78 -3.50 4.88
N GLY A 43 -7.16 -4.63 5.27
CA GLY A 43 -7.72 -5.97 5.14
C GLY A 43 -7.83 -6.47 3.70
N GLY A 44 -7.06 -5.90 2.76
CA GLY A 44 -6.82 -6.50 1.46
C GLY A 44 -5.76 -7.60 1.51
N LEU A 45 -5.51 -8.25 0.37
CA LEU A 45 -4.50 -9.31 0.20
C LEU A 45 -3.17 -8.79 -0.37
N GLY A 46 -2.92 -7.48 -0.36
CA GLY A 46 -1.76 -6.88 -1.03
C GLY A 46 -1.85 -6.92 -2.56
N CYS A 47 -3.00 -7.31 -3.09
CA CYS A 47 -3.27 -7.41 -4.53
C CYS A 47 -3.90 -6.12 -5.05
N LYS A 48 -3.53 -5.70 -6.26
CA LYS A 48 -4.12 -4.53 -6.92
C LYS A 48 -5.29 -4.94 -7.81
N SER A 49 -6.34 -4.13 -7.83
CA SER A 49 -7.39 -4.22 -8.86
C SER A 49 -6.77 -3.97 -10.23
N LEU A 50 -7.18 -4.75 -11.24
CA LEU A 50 -6.72 -4.56 -12.62
C LEU A 50 -7.25 -3.25 -13.19
N ASN A 51 -8.43 -2.79 -12.75
CA ASN A 51 -9.00 -1.52 -13.17
C ASN A 51 -8.15 -0.34 -12.68
N ASP A 52 -7.85 -0.29 -11.37
CA ASP A 52 -7.03 0.78 -10.77
C ASP A 52 -5.61 0.77 -11.36
N THR A 53 -5.08 -0.42 -11.59
CA THR A 53 -3.78 -0.61 -12.24
C THR A 53 -3.81 -0.08 -13.68
N ALA A 54 -4.87 -0.34 -14.43
CA ALA A 54 -5.03 0.18 -15.79
C ALA A 54 -5.09 1.71 -15.82
N ILE A 55 -5.77 2.34 -14.86
CA ILE A 55 -5.82 3.81 -14.72
C ILE A 55 -4.42 4.37 -14.43
N ALA A 56 -3.71 3.81 -13.45
CA ALA A 56 -2.34 4.24 -13.11
C ALA A 56 -1.36 4.06 -14.28
N PHE A 57 -1.46 2.97 -15.05
CA PHE A 57 -0.68 2.79 -16.29
C PHE A 57 -1.05 3.79 -17.40
N SER A 58 -2.27 4.29 -17.43
CA SER A 58 -2.67 5.30 -18.42
C SER A 58 -2.00 6.64 -18.13
N HIS A 59 -1.92 7.01 -16.85
CA HIS A 59 -1.15 8.15 -16.42
C HIS A 59 0.34 7.96 -16.69
N LYS A 60 0.94 6.81 -16.34
CA LYS A 60 2.34 6.52 -16.70
C LYS A 60 2.60 6.71 -18.19
N LEU A 61 1.67 6.26 -19.04
CA LEU A 61 1.75 6.41 -20.48
C LEU A 61 1.65 7.88 -20.91
N TRP A 62 0.78 8.67 -20.27
CA TRP A 62 0.68 10.12 -20.50
C TRP A 62 1.96 10.87 -20.11
N PHE A 63 2.53 10.58 -18.94
CA PHE A 63 3.82 11.13 -18.52
C PHE A 63 4.93 10.80 -19.52
N SER A 64 5.02 9.55 -19.96
CA SER A 64 6.01 9.12 -20.97
C SER A 64 5.76 9.75 -22.34
N PHE A 65 4.51 10.09 -22.65
CA PHE A 65 4.15 10.78 -23.89
C PHE A 65 4.53 12.26 -23.81
N ARG A 66 4.20 12.94 -22.71
CA ARG A 66 4.53 14.35 -22.48
C ARG A 66 6.03 14.59 -22.40
N SER A 67 6.81 13.66 -21.84
CA SER A 67 8.27 13.79 -21.77
C SER A 67 8.94 13.84 -23.14
N ASN A 68 8.24 13.38 -24.18
CA ASN A 68 8.66 13.41 -25.59
C ASN A 68 10.07 12.84 -25.88
N SER A 69 10.58 12.00 -24.99
CA SER A 69 11.96 11.49 -25.07
C SER A 69 12.07 10.22 -25.92
N SER A 70 11.05 9.36 -25.86
CA SER A 70 11.02 8.11 -26.63
C SER A 70 10.60 8.32 -28.10
N LEU A 71 11.00 7.39 -28.98
CA LEU A 71 10.55 7.37 -30.37
C LEU A 71 9.02 7.28 -30.47
N TRP A 72 8.41 6.45 -29.62
CA TRP A 72 6.95 6.32 -29.54
C TRP A 72 6.28 7.66 -29.18
N ALA A 73 6.79 8.37 -28.18
CA ALA A 73 6.22 9.66 -27.76
C ALA A 73 6.32 10.71 -28.88
N ARG A 74 7.49 10.80 -29.54
CA ARG A 74 7.71 11.69 -30.68
C ARG A 74 6.77 11.39 -31.85
N PHE A 75 6.64 10.12 -32.22
CA PHE A 75 5.70 9.70 -33.26
C PHE A 75 4.25 10.05 -32.91
N MET A 76 3.81 9.74 -31.68
CA MET A 76 2.45 10.05 -31.23
C MET A 76 2.17 11.55 -31.22
N ASN A 77 3.15 12.35 -30.80
CA ASN A 77 3.04 13.81 -30.76
C ASN A 77 2.92 14.36 -32.18
N PHE A 78 3.81 13.94 -33.09
CA PHE A 78 3.77 14.35 -34.50
C PHE A 78 2.45 13.95 -35.18
N LYS A 79 2.01 12.69 -35.01
CA LYS A 79 0.81 12.16 -35.66
C LYS A 79 -0.48 12.85 -35.19
N TYR A 80 -0.62 13.10 -33.89
CA TYR A 80 -1.91 13.53 -33.31
C TYR A 80 -1.95 15.00 -32.87
N CYS A 81 -0.81 15.61 -32.56
CA CYS A 81 -0.74 16.98 -32.06
C CYS A 81 -0.25 17.95 -33.15
N PHE A 82 0.72 17.52 -33.97
CA PHE A 82 1.36 18.21 -35.12
C PHE A 82 2.00 19.58 -34.82
N ASN A 83 1.34 20.46 -34.07
CA ASN A 83 1.83 21.73 -33.51
C ASN A 83 0.83 22.32 -32.49
N ARG A 84 0.25 21.49 -31.64
CA ARG A 84 -0.68 21.91 -30.59
C ARG A 84 -0.28 21.31 -29.27
N HIS A 85 -0.59 22.02 -28.17
CA HIS A 85 -0.41 21.42 -26.84
C HIS A 85 -1.20 20.10 -26.76
N PRO A 86 -0.61 19.01 -26.25
CA PRO A 86 -1.28 17.72 -26.22
C PRO A 86 -2.63 17.69 -25.47
N ILE A 87 -2.85 18.60 -24.52
CA ILE A 87 -4.15 18.78 -23.84
C ILE A 87 -5.30 19.07 -24.82
N PHE A 88 -5.04 19.70 -25.97
CA PHE A 88 -6.06 20.02 -26.96
C PHE A 88 -6.29 18.88 -27.96
N GLY A 89 -5.54 17.78 -27.86
CA GLY A 89 -5.71 16.62 -28.72
C GLY A 89 -7.06 15.93 -28.52
N TYR A 90 -7.80 15.69 -29.60
CA TYR A 90 -9.02 14.87 -29.60
C TYR A 90 -8.79 13.61 -30.42
N PHE A 91 -9.66 12.62 -30.24
CA PHE A 91 -9.60 11.37 -30.98
C PHE A 91 -10.80 11.19 -31.90
N LYS A 92 -10.59 10.48 -33.01
CA LYS A 92 -11.60 9.97 -33.93
C LYS A 92 -11.84 8.49 -33.69
N ASN A 93 -12.95 7.96 -34.21
CA ASN A 93 -13.25 6.52 -34.09
C ASN A 93 -12.22 5.62 -34.78
N THR A 94 -11.51 6.12 -35.79
CA THR A 94 -10.45 5.40 -36.52
C THR A 94 -9.09 5.46 -35.82
N ASP A 95 -8.93 6.29 -34.78
CA ASP A 95 -7.64 6.47 -34.13
C ASP A 95 -7.26 5.27 -33.26
N SER A 96 -5.94 5.16 -32.98
CA SER A 96 -5.41 4.05 -32.21
C SER A 96 -5.98 4.02 -30.79
N LEU A 97 -6.19 2.81 -30.26
CA LEU A 97 -6.67 2.62 -28.88
C LEU A 97 -5.77 3.29 -27.84
N SER A 98 -4.47 3.40 -28.12
CA SER A 98 -3.52 4.13 -27.28
C SER A 98 -3.77 5.63 -27.27
N TRP A 99 -4.10 6.24 -28.41
CA TRP A 99 -4.43 7.67 -28.45
C TRP A 99 -5.76 7.97 -27.74
N LYS A 100 -6.78 7.15 -28.00
CA LYS A 100 -8.06 7.23 -27.28
C LYS A 100 -7.87 7.11 -25.76
N ARG A 101 -7.02 6.17 -25.34
CA ARG A 101 -6.65 5.98 -23.93
C ARG A 101 -6.05 7.25 -23.31
N LEU A 102 -5.14 7.91 -24.01
CA LEU A 102 -4.48 9.13 -23.54
C LEU A 102 -5.47 10.30 -23.47
N CYS A 103 -6.28 10.48 -24.52
CA CYS A 103 -7.29 11.54 -24.56
C CYS A 103 -8.32 11.44 -23.43
N ASN A 104 -8.67 10.22 -23.00
CA ASN A 104 -9.64 10.02 -21.94
C ASN A 104 -9.16 10.45 -20.55
N ILE A 105 -7.84 10.53 -20.33
CA ILE A 105 -7.26 10.84 -19.00
C ILE A 105 -6.46 12.13 -19.00
N LYS A 106 -6.25 12.79 -20.16
CA LYS A 106 -5.33 13.91 -20.30
C LYS A 106 -5.54 15.03 -19.28
N TRP A 107 -6.80 15.37 -18.99
CA TRP A 107 -7.15 16.45 -18.05
C TRP A 107 -6.72 16.09 -16.62
N GLU A 108 -7.12 14.90 -16.16
CA GLU A 108 -6.72 14.36 -14.86
C GLU A 108 -5.20 14.18 -14.75
N ALA A 109 -4.53 13.74 -15.82
CA ALA A 109 -3.10 13.50 -15.80
C ALA A 109 -2.25 14.78 -15.77
N GLU A 110 -2.70 15.86 -16.43
CA GLU A 110 -2.03 17.17 -16.40
C GLU A 110 -2.15 17.86 -15.01
N GLU A 111 -3.10 17.46 -14.16
CA GLU A 111 -3.12 17.92 -12.76
C GLU A 111 -1.86 17.50 -12.01
N TYR A 112 -1.26 16.37 -12.39
CA TYR A 112 -0.07 15.81 -11.75
C TYR A 112 1.25 16.18 -12.41
N ILE A 113 1.23 16.94 -13.51
CA ILE A 113 2.43 17.33 -14.27
C ILE A 113 2.83 18.76 -13.93
N GLN A 114 4.10 18.91 -13.57
CA GLN A 114 4.82 20.18 -13.48
C GLN A 114 6.10 20.07 -14.31
N TRP A 115 6.70 21.22 -14.61
CA TRP A 115 7.89 21.28 -15.43
C TRP A 115 9.01 22.02 -14.71
N GLY A 116 10.14 21.35 -14.57
CA GLY A 116 11.42 21.99 -14.29
C GLY A 116 11.98 22.56 -15.59
N LEU A 117 12.14 23.88 -15.62
CA LEU A 117 12.62 24.61 -16.80
C LEU A 117 14.11 24.31 -17.07
N GLY A 118 14.41 23.91 -18.30
CA GLY A 118 15.77 23.81 -18.84
C GLY A 118 15.89 24.70 -20.08
N ARG A 119 16.07 24.08 -21.25
CA ARG A 119 16.13 24.77 -22.56
C ARG A 119 14.83 25.44 -23.01
N GLY A 120 13.69 25.20 -22.35
CA GLY A 120 12.42 25.87 -22.65
C GLY A 120 11.64 25.27 -23.83
N ASP A 121 11.81 23.99 -24.14
CA ASP A 121 11.05 23.25 -25.16
C ASP A 121 9.65 22.81 -24.66
N ILE A 122 9.11 23.57 -23.72
CA ILE A 122 7.79 23.41 -23.10
C ILE A 122 6.88 24.58 -23.50
N TYR A 123 5.58 24.39 -23.36
CA TYR A 123 4.60 25.37 -23.82
C TYR A 123 4.42 26.49 -22.79
N PHE A 124 4.64 27.72 -23.24
CA PHE A 124 4.69 28.91 -22.39
C PHE A 124 3.39 29.13 -21.61
N TRP A 125 2.23 29.01 -22.27
CA TRP A 125 0.93 29.30 -21.67
C TRP A 125 0.37 28.11 -20.89
N GLN A 126 0.46 26.90 -21.45
CA GLN A 126 -0.29 25.73 -20.97
C GLN A 126 0.48 24.87 -19.95
N ASP A 127 1.81 24.80 -20.02
CA ASP A 127 2.60 23.98 -19.09
C ASP A 127 2.78 24.68 -17.74
N LYS A 128 2.78 23.91 -16.64
CA LYS A 128 3.01 24.41 -15.28
C LYS A 128 4.52 24.50 -14.97
N TRP A 129 5.16 25.56 -15.43
CA TRP A 129 6.60 25.82 -15.22
C TRP A 129 6.88 26.96 -14.23
N LEU A 130 5.82 27.56 -13.65
CA LEU A 130 5.87 28.57 -12.58
C LEU A 130 5.31 28.05 -11.25
N GLY A 131 5.46 26.75 -10.99
CA GLY A 131 4.92 26.09 -9.79
C GLY A 131 3.62 25.32 -10.08
N ASP A 132 2.57 25.57 -9.31
CA ASP A 132 1.33 24.77 -9.34
C ASP A 132 0.29 25.21 -10.38
N PHE A 133 0.52 26.34 -11.06
CA PHE A 133 -0.40 26.89 -12.06
C PHE A 133 0.26 27.06 -13.43
N SER A 134 -0.57 27.10 -14.47
CA SER A 134 -0.17 27.54 -15.81
C SER A 134 -0.52 29.01 -15.98
N ILE A 135 0.24 29.74 -16.81
CA ILE A 135 -0.03 31.15 -17.08
C ILE A 135 -1.44 31.31 -17.68
N ASP A 136 -1.83 30.39 -18.57
CA ASP A 136 -3.15 30.39 -19.20
C ASP A 136 -4.29 30.31 -18.19
N SER A 137 -4.15 29.44 -17.18
CA SER A 137 -5.14 29.29 -16.11
C SER A 137 -5.16 30.48 -15.15
N PHE A 138 -4.00 31.10 -14.90
CA PHE A 138 -3.88 32.20 -13.95
C PHE A 138 -4.43 33.52 -14.53
N LEU A 139 -4.16 33.78 -15.81
CA LEU A 139 -4.63 34.98 -16.50
C LEU A 139 -5.96 34.78 -17.27
N ASN A 140 -6.47 33.55 -17.29
CA ASN A 140 -7.68 33.16 -18.03
C ASN A 140 -7.62 33.56 -19.52
N THR A 141 -6.48 33.35 -20.17
CA THR A 141 -6.24 33.80 -21.56
C THR A 141 -6.87 32.90 -22.61
N HIS A 142 -7.11 31.63 -22.28
CA HIS A 142 -7.58 30.59 -23.20
C HIS A 142 -6.75 30.47 -24.51
N THR A 143 -5.44 30.65 -24.39
CA THR A 143 -4.53 30.70 -25.53
C THR A 143 -4.39 29.30 -26.15
N LEU A 144 -4.56 29.22 -27.48
CA LEU A 144 -4.38 27.97 -28.24
C LEU A 144 -3.04 27.91 -28.99
N GLU A 145 -2.28 29.02 -28.97
CA GLU A 145 -1.02 29.13 -29.69
C GLU A 145 0.06 28.23 -29.07
N PRO A 146 0.84 27.49 -29.89
CA PRO A 146 1.88 26.59 -29.42
C PRO A 146 3.19 27.33 -29.12
N ILE A 147 3.12 28.45 -28.40
CA ILE A 147 4.30 29.25 -28.05
C ILE A 147 5.16 28.50 -27.05
N LYS A 148 6.46 28.44 -27.30
CA LYS A 148 7.46 27.82 -26.42
C LYS A 148 8.12 28.83 -25.51
N VAL A 149 8.56 28.39 -24.33
CA VAL A 149 9.32 29.23 -23.40
C VAL A 149 10.64 29.68 -24.03
N SER A 150 11.28 28.81 -24.83
CA SER A 150 12.51 29.11 -25.56
C SER A 150 12.40 30.30 -26.51
N ASN A 151 11.20 30.66 -26.99
CA ASN A 151 10.99 31.84 -27.83
C ASN A 151 11.33 33.15 -27.08
N PHE A 152 11.23 33.15 -25.75
CA PHE A 152 11.54 34.27 -24.85
C PHE A 152 12.95 34.22 -24.27
N ILE A 153 13.81 33.29 -24.72
CA ILE A 153 15.19 33.15 -24.23
C ILE A 153 16.16 33.60 -25.33
N ILE A 154 17.21 34.35 -24.95
CA ILE A 154 18.33 34.74 -25.83
C ILE A 154 19.63 34.81 -25.02
N ASN A 155 20.71 34.22 -25.52
CA ASN A 155 22.05 34.27 -24.89
C ASN A 155 22.04 33.92 -23.38
N ASN A 156 21.25 32.91 -22.98
CA ASN A 156 21.04 32.50 -21.59
C ASN A 156 20.37 33.56 -20.68
N GLY A 157 19.66 34.52 -21.27
CA GLY A 157 18.84 35.52 -20.58
C GLY A 157 17.43 35.61 -21.17
N TRP A 158 16.54 36.33 -20.47
CA TRP A 158 15.16 36.54 -20.90
C TRP A 158 15.03 37.73 -21.86
N LYS A 159 14.17 37.62 -22.87
CA LYS A 159 13.74 38.74 -23.72
C LYS A 159 12.69 39.56 -22.98
N VAL A 160 13.16 40.44 -22.10
CA VAL A 160 12.32 41.19 -21.15
C VAL A 160 11.22 42.00 -21.85
N ASP A 161 11.55 42.71 -22.93
CA ASP A 161 10.58 43.53 -23.65
C ASP A 161 9.45 42.69 -24.27
N CYS A 162 9.79 41.52 -24.82
CA CYS A 162 8.81 40.58 -25.34
C CYS A 162 7.87 40.07 -24.24
N LEU A 163 8.39 39.76 -23.05
CA LEU A 163 7.58 39.31 -21.91
C LEU A 163 6.65 40.40 -21.40
N ARG A 164 7.14 41.64 -21.25
CA ARG A 164 6.33 42.79 -20.78
C ARG A 164 5.20 43.17 -21.76
N ASN A 165 5.35 42.84 -23.04
CA ASN A 165 4.29 43.07 -24.03
C ASN A 165 3.10 42.11 -23.89
N ILE A 166 3.30 40.92 -23.31
CA ILE A 166 2.27 39.88 -23.23
C ILE A 166 1.85 39.51 -21.81
N LEU A 167 2.62 39.90 -20.80
CA LEU A 167 2.37 39.58 -19.40
C LEU A 167 2.34 40.84 -18.52
N PRO A 168 1.51 40.84 -17.46
CA PRO A 168 1.61 41.79 -16.36
C PRO A 168 3.01 41.85 -15.73
N ASN A 169 3.46 43.05 -15.36
CA ASN A 169 4.81 43.28 -14.83
C ASN A 169 5.16 42.40 -13.62
N ASN A 170 4.20 42.18 -12.72
CA ASN A 170 4.41 41.32 -11.55
C ASN A 170 4.76 39.86 -11.91
N LEU A 171 4.16 39.30 -12.97
CA LEU A 171 4.53 37.96 -13.46
C LEU A 171 5.88 37.97 -14.16
N VAL A 172 6.19 39.04 -14.90
CA VAL A 172 7.51 39.20 -15.52
C VAL A 172 8.59 39.22 -14.46
N ASP A 173 8.42 39.98 -13.38
CA ASP A 173 9.38 40.05 -12.29
C ASP A 173 9.63 38.67 -11.64
N ILE A 174 8.58 37.83 -11.51
CA ILE A 174 8.73 36.44 -11.07
C ILE A 174 9.55 35.62 -12.07
N ILE A 175 9.24 35.70 -13.36
CA ILE A 175 9.95 34.96 -14.43
C ILE A 175 11.43 35.34 -14.48
N LEU A 176 11.76 36.63 -14.34
CA LEU A 176 13.14 37.12 -14.39
C LEU A 176 14.02 36.57 -13.26
N ASN A 177 13.41 36.16 -12.14
CA ASN A 177 14.14 35.54 -11.02
C ASN A 177 14.43 34.05 -11.24
N ILE A 178 13.89 33.42 -12.29
CA ILE A 178 14.10 31.99 -12.56
C ILE A 178 15.49 31.80 -13.20
N PRO A 179 16.37 31.00 -12.58
CA PRO A 179 17.68 30.72 -13.16
C PRO A 179 17.53 29.91 -14.44
N LEU A 180 18.14 30.39 -15.52
CA LEU A 180 18.14 29.71 -16.82
C LEU A 180 19.36 28.78 -16.95
N ASN A 181 19.08 27.55 -17.37
CA ASN A 181 20.11 26.61 -17.80
C ASN A 181 19.72 26.04 -19.17
N VAL A 182 20.05 26.78 -20.23
CA VAL A 182 19.68 26.38 -21.61
C VAL A 182 20.36 25.10 -22.08
N ASN A 183 21.41 24.64 -21.38
CA ASN A 183 22.12 23.41 -21.70
C ASN A 183 21.46 22.17 -21.10
N SER A 184 20.53 22.32 -20.16
CA SER A 184 19.78 21.20 -19.58
C SER A 184 18.47 20.95 -20.35
N SER A 185 18.01 19.71 -20.34
CA SER A 185 16.68 19.37 -20.83
C SER A 185 15.61 19.76 -19.82
N ASP A 186 14.45 20.18 -20.31
CA ASP A 186 13.26 20.33 -19.47
C ASP A 186 12.87 18.98 -18.85
N ASN A 187 12.44 19.00 -17.59
CA ASN A 187 12.12 17.79 -16.85
C ASN A 187 10.68 17.80 -16.35
N ILE A 188 9.99 16.67 -16.52
CA ILE A 188 8.67 16.48 -15.92
C ILE A 188 8.82 16.15 -14.43
N ILE A 189 8.12 16.92 -13.62
CA ILE A 189 7.98 16.76 -12.19
C ILE A 189 6.57 16.23 -11.92
N CYS A 190 6.48 15.14 -11.18
CA CYS A 190 5.23 14.50 -10.80
C CYS A 190 4.81 14.97 -9.41
N SER A 191 3.80 15.83 -9.32
CA SER A 191 3.31 16.39 -8.03
C SER A 191 2.66 15.34 -7.12
N ALA A 192 2.43 14.12 -7.62
CA ALA A 192 1.97 12.99 -6.81
C ALA A 192 3.07 12.38 -5.91
N SER A 193 4.34 12.77 -6.08
CA SER A 193 5.47 12.25 -5.31
C SER A 193 6.28 13.39 -4.69
N SER A 194 6.71 13.23 -3.43
CA SER A 194 7.52 14.23 -2.72
C SER A 194 8.90 14.48 -3.34
N ASN A 195 9.44 13.52 -4.08
CA ASN A 195 10.72 13.66 -4.78
C ASN A 195 10.58 14.06 -6.26
N GLY A 196 9.38 14.46 -6.69
CA GLY A 196 9.09 14.86 -8.07
C GLY A 196 9.19 13.75 -9.12
N LYS A 197 9.62 12.53 -8.77
CA LYS A 197 9.72 11.42 -9.71
C LYS A 197 8.38 10.71 -9.88
N PHE A 198 8.09 10.26 -11.10
CA PHE A 198 6.93 9.41 -11.34
C PHE A 198 7.06 8.08 -10.58
N GLN A 199 6.15 7.83 -9.64
CA GLN A 199 6.11 6.58 -8.87
C GLN A 199 4.75 5.91 -9.03
N MET A 200 4.76 4.75 -9.70
CA MET A 200 3.54 4.01 -10.01
C MET A 200 2.72 3.66 -8.75
N HIS A 201 3.39 3.31 -7.66
CA HIS A 201 2.70 2.93 -6.43
C HIS A 201 2.01 4.12 -5.77
N LYS A 202 2.62 5.32 -5.77
CA LYS A 202 2.01 6.56 -5.24
C LYS A 202 0.77 6.95 -6.03
N LEU A 203 0.85 6.81 -7.34
CA LEU A 203 -0.26 7.16 -8.21
C LEU A 203 -1.41 6.15 -8.11
N TRP A 204 -1.09 4.85 -8.04
CA TRP A 204 -2.08 3.83 -7.71
C TRP A 204 -2.75 4.08 -6.36
N GLU A 205 -1.99 4.52 -5.35
CA GLU A 205 -2.52 4.87 -4.02
C GLU A 205 -3.54 6.02 -4.08
N LYS A 206 -3.35 6.99 -4.99
CA LYS A 206 -4.31 8.08 -5.20
C LYS A 206 -5.61 7.65 -5.88
N PHE A 207 -5.53 6.71 -6.85
CA PHE A 207 -6.70 6.32 -7.66
C PHE A 207 -7.51 5.16 -7.08
N ARG A 208 -6.89 4.31 -6.27
CA ARG A 208 -7.59 3.20 -5.66
C ARG A 208 -8.61 3.71 -4.64
N GLN A 209 -9.67 2.94 -4.44
CA GLN A 209 -10.52 3.15 -3.28
C GLN A 209 -9.75 2.76 -2.02
N THR A 210 -9.49 3.72 -1.15
CA THR A 210 -8.89 3.49 0.17
C THR A 210 -9.95 3.04 1.16
N ARG A 211 -9.53 2.25 2.16
CA ARG A 211 -10.37 1.84 3.29
C ARG A 211 -9.67 2.23 4.59
N GLU A 212 -10.39 2.15 5.70
CA GLU A 212 -9.81 2.38 7.02
C GLU A 212 -8.70 1.35 7.31
N LYS A 213 -7.58 1.86 7.80
CA LYS A 213 -6.46 1.02 8.23
C LYS A 213 -6.76 0.43 9.60
N SER A 214 -6.31 -0.79 9.81
CA SER A 214 -6.50 -1.55 11.04
C SER A 214 -5.21 -2.27 11.40
N ASP A 215 -4.72 -2.01 12.60
CA ASP A 215 -3.51 -2.66 13.13
C ASP A 215 -3.67 -4.19 13.23
N ARG A 216 -4.90 -4.67 13.50
CA ARG A 216 -5.24 -6.10 13.47
C ARG A 216 -4.88 -6.76 12.14
N PHE A 217 -5.30 -6.15 11.03
CA PHE A 217 -4.98 -6.68 9.71
C PHE A 217 -3.49 -6.50 9.38
N ALA A 218 -2.86 -5.40 9.80
CA ALA A 218 -1.41 -5.21 9.62
C ALA A 218 -0.57 -6.27 10.35
N ALA A 219 -0.98 -6.66 11.56
CA ALA A 219 -0.22 -7.52 12.45
C ALA A 219 -0.18 -8.99 12.01
N ILE A 220 -1.18 -9.47 11.26
CA ILE A 220 -1.22 -10.87 10.80
C ILE A 220 -0.32 -11.15 9.58
N TRP A 221 0.19 -10.10 8.91
CA TRP A 221 1.09 -10.23 7.75
C TRP A 221 2.53 -9.92 8.14
N HIS A 222 3.28 -10.97 8.49
CA HIS A 222 4.69 -10.90 8.83
C HIS A 222 5.39 -12.22 8.49
N ASN A 223 6.69 -12.18 8.19
CA ASN A 223 7.46 -13.36 7.79
C ASN A 223 7.59 -14.42 8.91
N SER A 224 7.30 -14.04 10.16
CA SER A 224 7.19 -14.98 11.29
C SER A 224 5.97 -15.89 11.22
N PHE A 225 5.03 -15.59 10.32
CA PHE A 225 3.81 -16.35 10.10
C PHE A 225 3.86 -16.98 8.71
N PRO A 226 3.80 -18.32 8.60
CA PRO A 226 3.54 -18.92 7.30
C PRO A 226 2.22 -18.38 6.72
N ILE A 227 2.23 -18.06 5.42
CA ILE A 227 1.13 -17.36 4.73
C ILE A 227 -0.23 -18.06 4.88
N THR A 228 -0.24 -19.38 5.07
CA THR A 228 -1.43 -20.19 5.33
C THR A 228 -2.18 -19.72 6.59
N TYR A 229 -1.47 -19.41 7.67
CA TYR A 229 -2.07 -18.94 8.92
C TYR A 229 -2.60 -17.52 8.77
N SER A 230 -1.82 -16.62 8.15
CA SER A 230 -2.23 -15.24 7.87
C SER A 230 -3.48 -15.19 7.00
N THR A 231 -3.54 -16.01 5.94
CA THR A 231 -4.70 -16.09 5.05
C THR A 231 -5.93 -16.63 5.78
N PHE A 232 -5.75 -17.63 6.65
CA PHE A 232 -6.85 -18.16 7.46
C PHE A 232 -7.40 -17.11 8.45
N VAL A 233 -6.54 -16.44 9.21
CA VAL A 233 -6.98 -15.42 10.17
C VAL A 233 -7.58 -14.21 9.46
N TRP A 234 -7.03 -13.81 8.31
CA TRP A 234 -7.65 -12.82 7.43
C TRP A 234 -9.09 -13.22 7.04
N ARG A 235 -9.30 -14.48 6.64
CA ARG A 235 -10.64 -15.01 6.38
C ARG A 235 -11.52 -15.00 7.62
N CYS A 236 -10.96 -15.31 8.78
CA CYS A 236 -11.69 -15.25 10.06
C CYS A 236 -12.20 -13.83 10.33
N PHE A 237 -11.31 -12.83 10.27
CA PHE A 237 -11.65 -11.42 10.50
C PHE A 237 -12.66 -10.88 9.49
N LYS A 238 -12.62 -11.35 8.24
CA LYS A 238 -13.58 -10.95 7.21
C LYS A 238 -14.90 -11.75 7.25
N GLY A 239 -15.03 -12.76 8.10
CA GLY A 239 -16.21 -13.63 8.11
C GLY A 239 -16.32 -14.51 6.87
N PHE A 240 -15.19 -14.99 6.34
CA PHE A 240 -15.08 -15.84 5.15
C PHE A 240 -14.82 -17.31 5.52
N LEU A 241 -15.39 -17.76 6.63
CA LEU A 241 -15.28 -19.13 7.14
C LEU A 241 -16.64 -19.85 7.12
N PRO A 242 -16.68 -21.16 6.77
CA PRO A 242 -17.89 -21.96 6.76
C PRO A 242 -18.30 -22.43 8.17
N VAL A 243 -18.53 -21.48 9.09
CA VAL A 243 -19.27 -21.73 10.33
C VAL A 243 -20.76 -21.74 10.05
N ASP A 244 -21.53 -22.51 10.81
CA ASP A 244 -22.94 -22.77 10.53
C ASP A 244 -23.77 -21.49 10.35
N LYS A 245 -23.62 -20.50 11.23
CA LYS A 245 -24.33 -19.22 11.11
C LYS A 245 -24.00 -18.44 9.83
N LEU A 246 -22.76 -18.52 9.35
CA LEU A 246 -22.36 -17.88 8.10
C LEU A 246 -22.83 -18.65 6.87
N LEU A 247 -22.89 -19.98 6.95
CA LEU A 247 -23.47 -20.83 5.91
C LEU A 247 -24.98 -20.59 5.79
N GLN A 248 -25.70 -20.46 6.92
CA GLN A 248 -27.12 -20.09 6.93
C GLN A 248 -27.36 -18.74 6.22
N LYS A 249 -26.53 -17.73 6.50
CA LYS A 249 -26.57 -16.43 5.78
C LYS A 249 -26.26 -16.54 4.29
N LYS A 250 -25.57 -17.60 3.85
CA LYS A 250 -25.31 -17.90 2.44
C LYS A 250 -26.40 -18.78 1.80
N GLY A 251 -27.50 -19.05 2.51
CA GLY A 251 -28.65 -19.80 2.00
C GLY A 251 -28.59 -21.31 2.19
N PHE A 252 -27.64 -21.83 2.99
CA PHE A 252 -27.60 -23.25 3.31
C PHE A 252 -28.59 -23.60 4.43
N PHE A 253 -29.46 -24.58 4.17
CA PHE A 253 -30.40 -25.12 5.17
C PHE A 253 -29.70 -26.16 6.03
N LEU A 254 -29.31 -25.78 7.24
CA LEU A 254 -28.71 -26.67 8.24
C LEU A 254 -29.06 -26.22 9.65
N ALA A 255 -29.13 -27.17 10.58
CA ALA A 255 -29.25 -26.89 12.01
C ALA A 255 -27.88 -26.49 12.57
N SER A 256 -27.78 -25.31 13.18
CA SER A 256 -26.52 -24.83 13.75
C SER A 256 -26.30 -25.44 15.12
N LYS A 257 -25.17 -26.12 15.31
CA LYS A 257 -24.82 -26.74 16.60
C LYS A 257 -23.30 -26.88 16.75
N CYS A 258 -22.73 -26.27 17.80
CA CYS A 258 -21.33 -26.45 18.16
C CYS A 258 -21.08 -27.89 18.55
N LEU A 259 -20.04 -28.47 17.96
CA LEU A 259 -19.55 -29.81 18.31
C LEU A 259 -18.92 -29.86 19.71
N CYS A 260 -18.70 -28.70 20.34
CA CYS A 260 -18.13 -28.55 21.66
C CYS A 260 -19.17 -28.61 22.80
N CYS A 261 -20.29 -27.88 22.67
CA CYS A 261 -21.21 -27.63 23.79
C CYS A 261 -22.69 -27.46 23.38
N SER A 262 -23.07 -27.90 22.18
CA SER A 262 -24.46 -27.87 21.66
C SER A 262 -25.11 -26.50 21.46
N ASN A 263 -24.44 -25.39 21.77
CA ASN A 263 -24.88 -24.03 21.45
C ASN A 263 -24.80 -23.74 19.94
N VAL A 264 -25.34 -22.60 19.50
CA VAL A 264 -25.21 -22.13 18.12
C VAL A 264 -23.75 -21.89 17.74
N GLU A 265 -23.35 -22.35 16.54
CA GLU A 265 -21.99 -22.14 16.02
C GLU A 265 -21.91 -20.85 15.16
N ASP A 266 -21.38 -19.79 15.78
CA ASP A 266 -20.87 -18.61 15.09
C ASP A 266 -19.35 -18.41 15.35
N ILE A 267 -18.76 -17.35 14.79
CA ILE A 267 -17.32 -17.06 14.94
C ILE A 267 -16.92 -16.84 16.40
N ASN A 268 -17.65 -16.02 17.15
CA ASN A 268 -17.30 -15.71 18.53
C ASN A 268 -17.49 -16.94 19.41
N HIS A 269 -18.57 -17.70 19.22
CA HIS A 269 -18.78 -18.94 19.93
C HIS A 269 -17.69 -19.97 19.64
N LEU A 270 -17.37 -20.22 18.36
CA LEU A 270 -16.38 -21.21 18.00
C LEU A 270 -14.98 -20.87 18.54
N PHE A 271 -14.56 -19.61 18.40
CA PHE A 271 -13.18 -19.22 18.70
C PHE A 271 -12.96 -18.68 20.10
N ILE A 272 -14.00 -18.22 20.81
CA ILE A 272 -13.87 -17.51 22.09
C ILE A 272 -14.79 -18.10 23.16
N ASN A 273 -16.10 -18.18 22.93
CA ASN A 273 -17.09 -18.45 24.00
C ASN A 273 -17.32 -19.94 24.26
N GLY A 274 -16.99 -20.81 23.31
CA GLY A 274 -17.13 -22.26 23.43
C GLY A 274 -16.25 -22.82 24.56
N GLN A 275 -16.73 -23.86 25.22
CA GLN A 275 -16.06 -24.44 26.39
C GLN A 275 -14.59 -24.84 26.10
N ILE A 276 -14.34 -25.43 24.94
CA ILE A 276 -13.00 -25.83 24.51
C ILE A 276 -12.13 -24.59 24.22
N ALA A 277 -12.67 -23.60 23.52
CA ALA A 277 -11.96 -22.36 23.23
C ALA A 277 -11.56 -21.63 24.52
N ARG A 278 -12.48 -21.51 25.50
CA ARG A 278 -12.20 -20.91 26.81
C ARG A 278 -11.05 -21.61 27.52
N LYS A 279 -11.05 -22.95 27.59
CA LYS A 279 -9.96 -23.71 28.21
C LYS A 279 -8.62 -23.49 27.52
N VAL A 280 -8.59 -23.48 26.18
CA VAL A 280 -7.35 -23.22 25.41
C VAL A 280 -6.84 -21.80 25.68
N TRP A 281 -7.71 -20.79 25.65
CA TRP A 281 -7.32 -19.42 25.94
C TRP A 281 -6.84 -19.25 27.39
N SER A 282 -7.56 -19.81 28.37
CA SER A 282 -7.15 -19.79 29.77
C SER A 282 -5.74 -20.38 29.95
N TYR A 283 -5.44 -21.49 29.29
CA TYR A 283 -4.11 -22.10 29.34
C TYR A 283 -3.01 -21.14 28.89
N PHE A 284 -3.17 -20.52 27.72
CA PHE A 284 -2.15 -19.61 27.19
C PHE A 284 -2.09 -18.28 27.92
N ILE A 285 -3.22 -17.77 28.43
CA ILE A 285 -3.25 -16.58 29.28
C ILE A 285 -2.46 -16.80 30.57
N LEU A 286 -2.63 -17.96 31.23
CA LEU A 286 -1.90 -18.29 32.46
C LEU A 286 -0.39 -18.40 32.25
N MET A 287 0.06 -18.72 31.04
CA MET A 287 1.47 -18.69 30.66
C MET A 287 2.01 -17.25 30.51
N THR A 288 1.12 -16.27 30.30
CA THR A 288 1.52 -14.87 30.23
C THR A 288 1.65 -14.27 31.63
N SER A 289 2.69 -13.48 31.87
CA SER A 289 2.84 -12.71 33.12
C SER A 289 1.86 -11.54 33.24
N LYS A 290 0.91 -11.42 32.30
CA LYS A 290 -0.15 -10.42 32.36
C LYS A 290 -1.25 -11.00 33.25
N ASN A 291 -1.50 -10.37 34.40
CA ASN A 291 -2.58 -10.70 35.36
C ASN A 291 -3.99 -10.43 34.79
N VAL A 292 -4.27 -10.81 33.54
CA VAL A 292 -5.57 -10.59 32.89
C VAL A 292 -6.39 -11.86 33.06
N VAL A 293 -7.27 -11.89 34.06
CA VAL A 293 -8.19 -13.01 34.33
C VAL A 293 -9.42 -12.98 33.39
N TYR A 294 -9.55 -11.94 32.56
CA TYR A 294 -10.71 -11.74 31.71
C TYR A 294 -10.46 -12.22 30.27
N ILE A 295 -11.29 -13.16 29.81
CA ILE A 295 -11.41 -13.52 28.40
C ILE A 295 -12.62 -12.77 27.84
N PRO A 296 -12.43 -11.81 26.91
CA PRO A 296 -13.52 -11.12 26.22
C PRO A 296 -14.47 -12.08 25.52
N ASP A 297 -15.70 -11.62 25.21
CA ASP A 297 -16.68 -12.43 24.48
C ASP A 297 -16.60 -12.26 22.95
N ASN A 298 -15.77 -11.32 22.50
CA ASN A 298 -15.61 -10.92 21.10
C ASN A 298 -14.22 -11.29 20.56
N LEU A 299 -14.18 -11.83 19.33
CA LEU A 299 -12.93 -12.20 18.65
C LEU A 299 -11.95 -11.04 18.54
N PHE A 300 -12.42 -9.85 18.16
CA PHE A 300 -11.55 -8.70 17.93
C PHE A 300 -10.97 -8.16 19.23
N GLU A 301 -11.79 -8.03 20.27
CA GLU A 301 -11.31 -7.64 21.62
C GLU A 301 -10.30 -8.64 22.16
N MET A 302 -10.52 -9.94 21.93
CA MET A 302 -9.58 -10.97 22.33
C MET A 302 -8.24 -10.82 21.62
N VAL A 303 -8.26 -10.63 20.29
CA VAL A 303 -7.02 -10.42 19.51
C VAL A 303 -6.31 -9.13 19.93
N ASP A 304 -7.04 -8.04 20.14
CA ASP A 304 -6.47 -6.75 20.55
C ASP A 304 -5.81 -6.80 21.92
N SER A 305 -6.39 -7.55 22.86
CA SER A 305 -5.80 -7.72 24.20
C SER A 305 -4.43 -8.42 24.16
N TRP A 306 -4.17 -9.21 23.11
CA TRP A 306 -2.92 -9.90 22.90
C TRP A 306 -1.93 -9.11 22.04
N PHE A 307 -2.40 -8.54 20.93
CA PHE A 307 -1.53 -7.91 19.94
C PHE A 307 -0.74 -6.75 20.53
N ILE A 308 0.55 -6.73 20.24
CA ILE A 308 1.45 -5.64 20.62
C ILE A 308 2.02 -4.97 19.37
N PRO A 309 2.43 -3.69 19.43
CA PRO A 309 2.98 -2.93 18.31
C PRO A 309 4.43 -3.35 17.97
N LYS A 310 4.70 -4.66 17.95
CA LYS A 310 5.97 -5.27 17.53
C LYS A 310 5.68 -6.46 16.63
N LYS A 311 5.90 -6.29 15.32
CA LYS A 311 5.67 -7.36 14.34
C LYS A 311 6.55 -8.58 14.65
N GLY A 312 6.00 -9.78 14.44
CA GLY A 312 6.68 -11.04 14.72
C GLY A 312 6.83 -11.41 16.20
N HIS A 313 6.24 -10.64 17.12
CA HIS A 313 6.27 -10.97 18.54
C HIS A 313 5.42 -12.21 18.87
N ILE A 314 5.80 -12.97 19.90
CA ILE A 314 5.11 -14.19 20.33
C ILE A 314 3.64 -13.94 20.71
N PHE A 315 3.34 -12.79 21.33
CA PHE A 315 1.97 -12.36 21.63
C PHE A 315 1.10 -12.14 20.38
N ASN A 316 1.68 -11.87 19.22
CA ASN A 316 0.93 -11.77 17.97
C ASN A 316 0.75 -13.18 17.35
N LEU A 317 1.72 -14.08 17.58
CA LEU A 317 1.72 -15.45 17.04
C LEU A 317 0.73 -16.38 17.75
N ILE A 318 0.71 -16.37 19.08
CA ILE A 318 -0.11 -17.31 19.88
C ILE A 318 -1.60 -17.21 19.51
N PRO A 319 -2.24 -16.02 19.46
CA PRO A 319 -3.64 -15.88 19.04
C PRO A 319 -3.91 -16.48 17.67
N ILE A 320 -3.05 -16.22 16.68
CA ILE A 320 -3.18 -16.72 15.31
C ILE A 320 -3.19 -18.25 15.29
N LEU A 321 -2.28 -18.87 16.05
CA LEU A 321 -2.18 -20.33 16.13
C LEU A 321 -3.36 -20.95 16.89
N ILE A 322 -3.83 -20.32 17.97
CA ILE A 322 -5.02 -20.77 18.71
C ILE A 322 -6.23 -20.80 17.77
N LEU A 323 -6.50 -19.71 17.04
CA LEU A 323 -7.60 -19.65 16.07
C LEU A 323 -7.46 -20.75 15.02
N TRP A 324 -6.26 -20.96 14.48
CA TRP A 324 -6.02 -22.00 13.48
C TRP A 324 -6.30 -23.41 14.02
N TYR A 325 -5.78 -23.76 15.20
CA TYR A 325 -5.90 -25.11 15.72
C TYR A 325 -7.28 -25.42 16.29
N ILE A 326 -8.01 -24.42 16.81
CA ILE A 326 -9.45 -24.55 17.09
C ILE A 326 -10.21 -24.85 15.80
N TRP A 327 -9.94 -24.10 14.72
CA TRP A 327 -10.57 -24.34 13.42
C TRP A 327 -10.27 -25.73 12.87
N LYS A 328 -9.01 -26.17 12.95
CA LYS A 328 -8.60 -27.51 12.52
C LYS A 328 -9.33 -28.58 13.31
N ALA A 329 -9.34 -28.49 14.65
CA ALA A 329 -10.01 -29.46 15.50
C ALA A 329 -11.53 -29.50 15.24
N ARG A 330 -12.16 -28.34 15.00
CA ARG A 330 -13.58 -28.28 14.61
C ARG A 330 -13.84 -29.00 13.29
N ASN A 331 -12.98 -28.82 12.29
CA ASN A 331 -13.17 -29.47 11.00
C ASN A 331 -12.96 -30.99 11.08
N GLU A 332 -11.96 -31.45 11.84
CA GLU A 332 -11.78 -32.88 12.14
C GLU A 332 -13.00 -33.47 12.86
N ALA A 333 -13.59 -32.73 13.81
CA ALA A 333 -14.82 -33.14 14.47
C ALA A 333 -16.02 -33.22 13.52
N LYS A 334 -16.12 -32.27 12.57
CA LYS A 334 -17.23 -32.18 11.64
C LYS A 334 -17.16 -33.21 10.50
N HIS A 335 -15.95 -33.53 10.03
CA HIS A 335 -15.75 -34.30 8.81
C HIS A 335 -15.14 -35.69 9.06
N ASP A 336 -14.35 -35.84 10.13
CA ASP A 336 -13.61 -37.07 10.42
C ASP A 336 -14.10 -37.74 11.72
N ASN A 337 -15.15 -37.19 12.35
CA ASN A 337 -15.74 -37.66 13.61
C ASN A 337 -14.74 -37.70 14.79
N ILE A 338 -13.68 -36.89 14.74
CA ILE A 338 -12.69 -36.79 15.80
C ILE A 338 -13.11 -35.71 16.79
N LYS A 339 -13.46 -36.08 18.03
CA LYS A 339 -13.88 -35.10 19.04
C LYS A 339 -12.85 -33.98 19.21
N MET A 340 -13.36 -32.76 19.38
CA MET A 340 -12.53 -31.64 19.77
C MET A 340 -12.01 -31.88 21.19
N ASP A 341 -10.72 -31.61 21.41
CA ASP A 341 -10.05 -31.81 22.70
C ASP A 341 -9.09 -30.65 22.93
N GLU A 342 -9.28 -29.94 24.04
CA GLU A 342 -8.45 -28.80 24.43
C GLU A 342 -6.98 -29.16 24.60
N ILE A 343 -6.66 -30.35 25.13
CA ILE A 343 -5.27 -30.75 25.41
C ILE A 343 -4.52 -30.92 24.10
N ARG A 344 -5.14 -31.63 23.14
CA ARG A 344 -4.61 -31.80 21.79
C ARG A 344 -4.44 -30.48 21.04
N ILE A 345 -5.36 -29.52 21.21
CA ILE A 345 -5.24 -28.19 20.60
C ILE A 345 -4.06 -27.42 21.21
N ILE A 346 -3.94 -27.40 22.55
CA ILE A 346 -2.84 -26.75 23.27
C ILE A 346 -1.49 -27.32 22.81
N ASP A 347 -1.36 -28.64 22.80
CA ASP A 347 -0.14 -29.32 22.38
C ASP A 347 0.23 -29.01 20.91
N ASN A 348 -0.75 -28.99 20.01
CA ASN A 348 -0.52 -28.60 18.62
C ASN A 348 -0.01 -27.15 18.47
N VAL A 349 -0.55 -26.20 19.25
CA VAL A 349 -0.08 -24.81 19.27
C VAL A 349 1.37 -24.76 19.75
N LYS A 350 1.69 -25.40 20.88
CA LYS A 350 3.05 -25.44 21.44
C LYS A 350 4.05 -26.04 20.44
N ARG A 351 3.75 -27.22 19.91
CA ARG A 351 4.59 -27.90 18.90
C ARG A 351 4.82 -27.02 17.68
N LYS A 352 3.82 -26.26 17.24
CA LYS A 352 3.99 -25.34 16.11
C LYS A 352 4.94 -24.18 16.44
N ILE A 353 4.86 -23.60 17.63
CA ILE A 353 5.78 -22.53 18.05
C ILE A 353 7.22 -23.06 18.09
N ILE A 354 7.42 -24.23 18.69
CA ILE A 354 8.74 -24.90 18.75
C ILE A 354 9.26 -25.18 17.33
N GLN A 355 8.42 -25.70 16.43
CA GLN A 355 8.78 -25.92 15.02
C GLN A 355 9.20 -24.61 14.33
N LEU A 356 8.45 -23.52 14.52
CA LEU A 356 8.79 -22.23 13.92
C LEU A 356 10.13 -21.69 14.44
N TYR A 357 10.44 -21.91 15.72
CA TYR A 357 11.73 -21.53 16.31
C TYR A 357 12.87 -22.40 15.75
N ASN A 358 12.72 -23.73 15.76
CA ASN A 358 13.73 -24.66 15.26
C ASN A 358 14.03 -24.46 13.78
N CYS A 359 13.01 -24.09 12.99
CA CYS A 359 13.16 -23.74 11.58
C CYS A 359 13.64 -22.29 11.35
N LYS A 360 13.98 -21.55 12.40
CA LYS A 360 14.46 -20.15 12.36
C LYS A 360 13.48 -19.16 11.70
N VAL A 361 12.18 -19.49 11.69
CA VAL A 361 11.11 -18.58 11.24
C VAL A 361 10.85 -17.51 12.31
N ILE A 362 11.00 -17.88 13.58
CA ILE A 362 11.07 -16.96 14.72
C ILE A 362 12.41 -17.15 15.45
N SER A 363 12.89 -16.10 16.11
CA SER A 363 14.13 -16.10 16.90
C SER A 363 13.85 -15.64 18.32
N SER A 364 14.89 -15.61 19.18
CA SER A 364 14.78 -15.08 20.55
C SER A 364 14.18 -13.67 20.63
N LYS A 365 14.31 -12.86 19.56
CA LYS A 365 13.71 -11.52 19.44
C LYS A 365 12.18 -11.52 19.49
N ALA A 366 11.53 -12.64 19.12
CA ALA A 366 10.09 -12.80 19.22
C ALA A 366 9.60 -12.87 20.68
N PHE A 367 10.49 -13.20 21.62
CA PHE A 367 10.23 -13.32 23.06
C PHE A 367 10.78 -12.12 23.86
N TYR A 368 10.97 -10.97 23.20
CA TYR A 368 11.45 -9.75 23.85
C TYR A 368 10.57 -9.38 25.05
N LYS A 369 11.17 -9.14 26.22
CA LYS A 369 10.48 -8.88 27.50
C LYS A 369 9.50 -9.97 27.97
N CYS A 370 9.56 -11.18 27.41
CA CYS A 370 8.73 -12.33 27.80
C CYS A 370 9.44 -13.68 27.60
N LYS A 371 10.74 -13.74 27.94
CA LYS A 371 11.58 -14.93 27.77
C LYS A 371 11.06 -16.15 28.54
N ASN A 372 10.36 -15.94 29.66
CA ASN A 372 9.70 -17.00 30.44
C ASN A 372 8.74 -17.84 29.58
N ILE A 373 7.99 -17.23 28.66
CA ILE A 373 7.09 -17.94 27.75
C ILE A 373 7.88 -18.94 26.89
N GLY A 374 9.07 -18.56 26.42
CA GLY A 374 9.94 -19.47 25.67
C GLY A 374 10.38 -20.66 26.52
N VAL A 375 10.77 -20.41 27.78
CA VAL A 375 11.18 -21.45 28.74
C VAL A 375 10.01 -22.41 29.04
N ASP A 376 8.81 -21.89 29.30
CA ASP A 376 7.59 -22.67 29.57
C ASP A 376 7.15 -23.53 28.37
N LEU A 377 7.55 -23.11 27.15
CA LEU A 377 7.37 -23.87 25.92
C LEU A 377 8.50 -24.88 25.66
N GLY A 378 9.51 -24.96 26.52
CA GLY A 378 10.68 -25.83 26.36
C GLY A 378 11.69 -25.34 25.32
N ILE A 379 11.69 -24.04 25.00
CA ILE A 379 12.60 -23.42 24.03
C ILE A 379 13.83 -22.87 24.75
N GLN A 380 15.01 -23.31 24.35
CA GLN A 380 16.28 -22.72 24.78
C GLN A 380 16.52 -21.42 24.00
N LEU A 381 16.15 -20.30 24.61
CA LEU A 381 16.35 -18.97 24.03
C LEU A 381 17.82 -18.56 24.13
N GLU A 382 18.41 -18.23 22.98
CA GLU A 382 19.74 -17.60 22.95
C GLU A 382 19.72 -16.29 23.74
N VAL A 383 20.71 -16.11 24.62
CA VAL A 383 20.90 -14.86 25.36
C VAL A 383 21.49 -13.85 24.38
N ASP A 384 20.65 -12.95 23.85
CA ASP A 384 21.12 -11.75 23.18
C ASP A 384 21.90 -10.93 24.23
N THR A 385 23.23 -10.90 24.13
CA THR A 385 24.12 -10.08 24.99
C THR A 385 24.17 -8.61 24.56
N SER A 386 23.36 -8.23 23.57
CA SER A 386 23.18 -6.83 23.20
C SER A 386 22.09 -6.20 24.07
N ASP A 387 22.48 -5.80 25.28
CA ASP A 387 21.72 -4.86 26.08
C ASP A 387 21.70 -3.51 25.35
N TYR A 388 20.73 -3.33 24.44
CA TYR A 388 20.39 -2.01 23.95
C TYR A 388 19.77 -1.25 25.12
N VAL A 389 20.59 -0.43 25.78
CA VAL A 389 20.11 0.60 26.70
C VAL A 389 19.40 1.63 25.84
N ASP A 390 18.08 1.71 25.98
CA ASP A 390 17.29 2.80 25.41
C ASP A 390 17.84 4.12 25.99
N SER A 391 18.61 4.86 25.19
CA SER A 391 19.06 6.20 25.55
C SER A 391 18.16 7.21 24.85
N PHE A 392 17.54 8.09 25.65
CA PHE A 392 16.82 9.23 25.10
C PHE A 392 17.83 10.22 24.52
N VAL A 393 18.01 10.17 23.20
CA VAL A 393 18.80 11.16 22.46
C VAL A 393 17.87 12.31 22.09
N TYR A 394 17.93 13.41 22.84
CA TYR A 394 17.27 14.65 22.44
C TYR A 394 18.19 15.45 21.52
N TRP A 395 17.59 16.09 20.53
CA TRP A 395 18.34 16.95 19.62
C TRP A 395 18.65 18.28 20.29
N ILE A 396 19.92 18.68 20.27
CA ILE A 396 20.38 19.99 20.73
C ILE A 396 20.69 20.83 19.48
N LYS A 397 20.13 22.05 19.43
CA LYS A 397 20.37 23.00 18.34
C LYS A 397 21.85 23.43 18.35
N PRO A 398 22.57 23.38 17.21
CA PRO A 398 23.93 23.90 17.14
C PRO A 398 23.96 25.40 17.45
N HIS A 399 25.00 25.85 18.16
CA HIS A 399 25.24 27.26 18.40
C HIS A 399 25.76 27.95 17.12
N HIS A 400 25.47 29.24 16.94
CA HIS A 400 25.96 30.03 15.82
C HIS A 400 27.51 30.01 15.77
N PRO A 401 28.16 29.88 14.60
CA PRO A 401 27.64 29.97 13.22
C PRO A 401 27.25 28.62 12.59
N PHE A 402 27.13 27.55 13.39
CA PHE A 402 26.95 26.21 12.84
C PHE A 402 25.49 25.93 12.46
N VAL A 403 25.30 25.36 11.27
CA VAL A 403 24.00 24.87 10.79
C VAL A 403 24.02 23.35 10.67
N LYS A 404 22.89 22.71 10.94
CA LYS A 404 22.76 21.26 10.77
C LYS A 404 22.38 20.94 9.32
N LEU A 405 23.26 20.22 8.64
CA LEU A 405 22.96 19.55 7.38
C LEU A 405 22.28 18.21 7.68
N ASN A 406 21.02 18.05 7.30
CA ASN A 406 20.42 16.72 7.23
C ASN A 406 20.83 16.10 5.89
N THR A 407 21.60 15.02 5.95
CA THR A 407 21.96 14.21 4.78
C THR A 407 21.25 12.86 4.87
N ASP A 408 20.31 12.59 3.98
CA ASP A 408 19.87 11.22 3.72
C ASP A 408 20.83 10.60 2.69
N GLY A 409 21.76 9.79 3.18
CA GLY A 409 22.72 9.07 2.35
C GLY A 409 22.22 7.67 2.01
N SER A 410 22.37 7.26 0.76
CA SER A 410 22.30 5.85 0.37
C SER A 410 23.67 5.40 -0.13
N VAL A 411 24.20 4.31 0.42
CA VAL A 411 25.46 3.70 0.02
C VAL A 411 25.19 2.36 -0.65
N GLY A 412 25.63 2.22 -1.90
CA GLY A 412 25.83 0.94 -2.57
C GLY A 412 27.29 0.52 -2.53
N ILE A 413 27.58 -0.72 -2.95
CA ILE A 413 28.93 -1.33 -2.90
C ILE A 413 30.00 -0.51 -3.65
N VAL A 414 29.60 0.28 -4.66
CA VAL A 414 30.52 1.05 -5.50
C VAL A 414 30.23 2.56 -5.50
N ASN A 415 29.02 3.00 -5.11
CA ASN A 415 28.62 4.41 -5.17
C ASN A 415 27.88 4.84 -3.90
N ALA A 416 28.07 6.09 -3.50
CA ALA A 416 27.26 6.78 -2.50
C ALA A 416 26.55 7.98 -3.12
N GLY A 417 25.31 8.23 -2.72
CA GLY A 417 24.56 9.45 -3.07
C GLY A 417 23.94 10.04 -1.81
N ALA A 418 23.96 11.36 -1.68
CA ALA A 418 23.34 12.09 -0.58
C ALA A 418 22.41 13.18 -1.12
N GLY A 419 21.21 13.29 -0.54
CA GLY A 419 20.37 14.47 -0.66
C GLY A 419 20.74 15.50 0.41
N VAL A 420 20.68 16.78 0.07
CA VAL A 420 20.89 17.89 1.02
C VAL A 420 19.71 18.85 0.90
N LEU A 421 19.08 19.17 2.03
CA LEU A 421 18.07 20.23 2.16
C LEU A 421 18.72 21.46 2.82
N TYR A 422 18.65 22.61 2.16
CA TYR A 422 19.04 23.89 2.73
C TYR A 422 17.82 24.57 3.33
N VAL A 423 17.87 24.91 4.61
CA VAL A 423 16.88 25.80 5.24
C VAL A 423 17.64 27.01 5.75
N THR A 424 17.54 28.13 5.03
CA THR A 424 17.96 29.45 5.51
C THR A 424 16.71 30.31 5.79
N LEU A 425 16.90 31.44 6.47
CA LEU A 425 15.85 32.33 7.00
C LEU A 425 14.87 32.92 5.96
N MET A 426 14.88 32.48 4.70
CA MET A 426 14.01 32.99 3.61
C MET A 426 13.23 31.92 2.83
N GLY A 427 12.90 30.77 3.45
CA GLY A 427 11.97 29.80 2.87
C GLY A 427 12.64 28.66 2.10
N ILE A 428 11.89 27.58 1.92
CA ILE A 428 12.33 26.28 1.41
C ILE A 428 12.38 26.32 -0.11
N PHE A 429 13.53 25.98 -0.72
CA PHE A 429 13.70 25.77 -2.17
C PHE A 429 13.78 24.28 -2.50
#